data_AF-A0A2P2FWB5-F1
#
_entry.id   AF-A0A2P2FWB5-F1
#
_cell.length_a   1.000
_cell.length_b   1.000
_cell.length_c   1.000
_cell.angle_alpha   90.00
_cell.angle_beta   90.00
_cell.angle_gamma   90.00
#
_symmetry.space_group_name_H-M   'P 1'
#
loop_
_entity.id
_entity.type
_entity.pdbx_description
1 polymer ?
#
loop_
_entity_poly.entity_id
_entity_poly.type
_entity_poly.pdbx_seq_one_letter_code
_entity_poly.pdbx_strand_id
1 'polypeptide(L)'
;MASANGRPWRRVTAQLRELAAASGAACWLCGHRIDLGLPARHKMSFTADHIVPRSKGGPDTLDNARPAHRTCNSSRGNRAHEAPMPTSRRW
;
A
#
# COMPACT_ATOMS: atom_id res chain seq x y z
N MET A 1 -12.14 0.05 -27.72
CA MET A 1 -12.25 -0.49 -26.35
C MET A 1 -11.36 0.37 -25.45
N ALA A 2 -11.95 1.26 -24.65
CA ALA A 2 -11.20 2.30 -23.94
C ALA A 2 -10.49 1.74 -22.70
N SER A 3 -9.16 1.68 -22.74
CA SER A 3 -8.29 1.32 -21.62
C SER A 3 -8.40 2.35 -20.48
N ALA A 4 -9.39 2.20 -19.61
CA ALA A 4 -9.60 3.02 -18.41
C ALA A 4 -8.72 2.57 -17.23
N ASN A 5 -7.44 2.27 -17.47
CA ASN A 5 -6.56 1.59 -16.53
C ASN A 5 -5.93 2.52 -15.47
N GLY A 6 -6.66 3.48 -14.89
CA GLY A 6 -6.11 4.34 -13.83
C GLY A 6 -7.09 5.10 -12.94
N ARG A 7 -8.35 5.23 -13.35
CA ARG A 7 -9.43 5.83 -12.55
C ARG A 7 -9.84 5.00 -11.32
N PRO A 8 -9.96 3.65 -11.39
CA PRO A 8 -10.42 2.89 -10.22
C PRO A 8 -9.41 2.93 -9.06
N TRP A 9 -8.11 2.86 -9.35
CA TRP A 9 -7.09 2.84 -8.31
C TRP A 9 -7.02 4.11 -7.46
N ARG A 10 -7.30 5.29 -8.05
CA ARG A 10 -7.36 6.55 -7.28
C ARG A 10 -8.49 6.53 -6.25
N ARG A 11 -9.67 5.99 -6.62
CA ARG A 11 -10.81 5.84 -5.70
C ARG A 11 -10.48 4.83 -4.60
N VAL A 12 -9.93 3.68 -4.97
CA VAL A 12 -9.49 2.65 -4.00
C VAL A 12 -8.46 3.21 -3.02
N THR A 13 -7.48 3.97 -3.51
CA THR A 13 -6.45 4.59 -2.67
C THR A 13 -7.05 5.60 -1.68
N ALA A 14 -8.00 6.42 -2.11
CA ALA A 14 -8.69 7.38 -1.25
C ALA A 14 -9.51 6.65 -0.17
N GLN A 15 -10.31 5.66 -0.55
CA GLN A 15 -11.09 4.84 0.38
C GLN A 15 -10.20 4.11 1.39
N LEU A 16 -9.09 3.52 0.92
CA LEU A 16 -8.14 2.85 1.80
C LEU A 16 -7.47 3.82 2.78
N ARG A 17 -7.22 5.07 2.36
CA ARG A 17 -6.68 6.11 3.24
C ARG A 17 -7.68 6.51 4.32
N GLU A 18 -8.96 6.67 3.97
CA GLU A 18 -10.03 6.97 4.93
C GLU A 18 -10.21 5.83 5.94
N LEU A 19 -10.25 4.57 5.47
CA LEU A 19 -10.29 3.40 6.35
C LEU A 19 -9.08 3.33 7.26
N ALA A 20 -7.87 3.60 6.72
CA ALA A 20 -6.65 3.64 7.51
C ALA A 20 -6.67 4.76 8.56
N ALA A 21 -7.29 5.90 8.26
CA ALA A 21 -7.46 7.01 9.20
C ALA A 21 -8.41 6.64 10.32
N ALA A 22 -9.54 6.01 9.99
CA ALA A 22 -10.56 5.60 10.94
C ALA A 22 -10.09 4.46 11.86
N SER A 23 -9.38 3.47 11.31
CA SER A 23 -8.93 2.28 12.06
C SER A 23 -7.53 2.41 12.65
N GLY A 24 -6.78 3.46 12.31
CA GLY A 24 -5.37 3.58 12.66
C GLY A 24 -4.50 2.47 12.05
N ALA A 25 -4.69 2.18 10.76
CA ALA A 25 -4.11 1.02 10.11
C ALA A 25 -2.57 0.97 10.21
N ALA A 26 -2.09 -0.26 10.40
CA ALA A 26 -0.68 -0.60 10.33
C ALA A 26 -0.26 -0.95 8.90
N CYS A 27 1.00 -0.65 8.58
CA CYS A 27 1.65 -1.09 7.36
C CYS A 27 1.64 -2.61 7.31
N TRP A 28 1.00 -3.19 6.28
CA TRP A 28 0.90 -4.65 6.17
C TRP A 28 2.24 -5.35 5.91
N LEU A 29 3.27 -4.60 5.50
CA LEU A 29 4.62 -5.11 5.23
C LEU A 29 5.51 -5.14 6.48
N CYS A 30 5.40 -4.16 7.37
CA CYS A 30 6.28 -4.02 8.54
C CYS A 30 5.55 -3.99 9.89
N GLY A 31 4.22 -3.99 9.90
CA GLY A 31 3.38 -3.96 11.09
C GLY A 31 3.32 -2.60 11.81
N HIS A 32 4.12 -1.61 11.44
CA HIS A 32 4.11 -0.30 12.10
C HIS A 32 2.96 0.60 11.62
N ARG A 33 2.43 1.43 12.52
CA ARG A 33 1.40 2.44 12.19
C ARG A 33 1.83 3.36 11.04
N ILE A 34 0.86 3.73 10.22
CA ILE A 34 1.06 4.69 9.14
C ILE A 34 0.55 6.06 9.59
N ASP A 35 1.44 7.05 9.57
CA ASP A 35 1.07 8.43 9.84
C ASP A 35 0.55 9.08 8.54
N LEU A 36 -0.73 9.44 8.55
CA LEU A 36 -1.45 10.04 7.44
C LEU A 36 -1.29 11.56 7.35
N GLY A 37 -0.73 12.20 8.38
CA GLY A 37 -0.37 13.61 8.40
C GLY A 37 0.95 13.91 7.68
N LEU A 38 1.74 12.88 7.40
CA LEU A 38 3.01 13.03 6.71
C LEU A 38 2.84 13.48 5.25
N PRO A 39 3.76 14.30 4.72
CA PRO A 39 3.79 14.65 3.31
C PRO A 39 3.88 13.40 2.42
N ALA A 40 3.25 13.41 1.24
CA ALA A 40 3.25 12.27 0.33
C ALA A 40 4.66 11.77 -0.07
N ARG A 41 5.67 12.66 -0.03
CA ARG A 41 7.08 12.35 -0.31
C ARG A 41 7.83 11.72 0.87
N HIS A 42 7.25 11.69 2.06
CA HIS A 42 7.91 11.14 3.23
C HIS A 42 8.04 9.61 3.12
N LYS A 43 9.16 9.08 3.60
CA LYS A 43 9.46 7.63 3.61
C LYS A 43 8.40 6.78 4.32
N MET A 44 7.81 7.32 5.39
CA MET A 44 6.74 6.68 6.17
C MET A 44 5.34 7.17 5.81
N SER A 45 5.19 7.88 4.69
CA SER A 45 3.86 8.30 4.23
C SER A 45 3.04 7.09 3.77
N PHE A 46 1.73 7.27 3.81
CA PHE A 46 0.77 6.31 3.30
C PHE A 46 0.89 6.09 1.80
N THR A 47 0.89 4.82 1.41
CA THR A 47 0.72 4.37 0.04
C THR A 47 -0.21 3.17 -0.01
N ALA A 48 -1.04 3.08 -1.05
CA ALA A 48 -1.77 1.85 -1.35
C ALA A 48 -0.85 0.93 -2.14
N ASP A 49 -0.78 -0.33 -1.71
CA ASP A 49 0.02 -1.37 -2.34
C ASP A 49 -0.91 -2.53 -2.77
N HIS A 50 -0.64 -3.09 -3.95
CA HIS A 50 -1.41 -4.20 -4.49
C HIS A 50 -0.90 -5.53 -3.92
N ILE A 51 -1.75 -6.32 -3.26
CA ILE A 51 -1.37 -7.65 -2.74
C ILE A 51 -0.86 -8.52 -3.90
N VAL A 52 -1.66 -8.65 -4.95
CA VAL A 52 -1.28 -9.22 -6.23
C VAL A 52 -0.94 -8.06 -7.18
N PRO A 53 0.33 -7.95 -7.64
CA PRO A 53 0.72 -6.89 -8.56
C PRO A 53 -0.13 -6.89 -9.83
N ARG A 54 -0.42 -5.70 -10.34
CA ARG A 54 -1.16 -5.51 -11.60
C ARG A 54 -0.53 -6.28 -12.77
N SER A 55 0.81 -6.34 -12.81
CA SER A 55 1.59 -7.08 -13.81
C SER A 55 1.31 -8.60 -13.80
N LYS A 56 0.80 -9.13 -12.68
CA LYS A 56 0.40 -10.53 -12.51
C LYS A 56 -1.12 -10.74 -12.61
N GLY A 57 -1.87 -9.74 -13.11
CA GLY A 57 -3.33 -9.82 -13.26
C GLY A 57 -4.12 -9.40 -12.01
N GLY A 58 -3.49 -8.76 -11.02
CA GLY A 58 -4.19 -8.29 -9.83
C GLY A 58 -5.22 -7.19 -10.15
N PRO A 59 -6.47 -7.29 -9.63
CA PRO A 59 -7.50 -6.29 -9.86
C PRO A 59 -7.25 -5.01 -9.05
N ASP A 60 -7.70 -3.86 -9.56
CA ASP A 60 -7.70 -2.58 -8.84
C ASP A 60 -8.91 -2.47 -7.90
N THR A 61 -9.03 -3.42 -6.96
CA THR A 61 -10.10 -3.46 -5.96
C THR A 61 -9.56 -3.17 -4.57
N LEU A 62 -10.45 -2.77 -3.66
CA LEU A 62 -10.10 -2.55 -2.26
C LEU A 62 -9.61 -3.83 -1.57
N ASP A 63 -10.15 -4.99 -1.94
CA ASP A 63 -9.73 -6.30 -1.42
C ASP A 63 -8.28 -6.65 -1.78
N ASN A 64 -7.82 -6.19 -2.95
CA ASN A 64 -6.44 -6.36 -3.41
C ASN A 64 -5.54 -5.20 -2.98
N ALA A 65 -6.04 -4.23 -2.22
CA ALA A 65 -5.29 -3.06 -1.77
C ALA A 65 -4.97 -3.16 -0.28
N ARG A 66 -3.70 -2.94 0.09
CA ARG A 66 -3.27 -2.90 1.49
C ARG A 66 -2.49 -1.63 1.80
N PRO A 67 -2.60 -1.12 3.04
CA PRO A 67 -1.93 0.12 3.44
C PRO A 67 -0.46 -0.17 3.74
N ALA A 68 0.45 0.52 3.05
CA ALA A 68 1.90 0.35 3.22
C ALA A 68 2.62 1.71 3.32
N HIS A 69 3.77 1.74 3.99
CA HIS A 69 4.66 2.90 3.91
C HIS A 69 5.28 3.02 2.51
N ARG A 70 5.51 4.25 2.05
CA ARG A 70 6.22 4.52 0.79
C ARG A 70 7.54 3.75 0.67
N THR A 71 8.36 3.73 1.72
CA THR A 71 9.64 3.02 1.72
C THR A 71 9.47 1.50 1.70
N CYS A 72 8.46 0.96 2.38
CA CYS A 72 8.22 -0.47 2.40
C CYS A 72 7.69 -0.94 1.04
N ASN A 73 6.73 -0.22 0.47
CA ASN A 73 6.21 -0.45 -0.87
C ASN A 73 7.32 -0.34 -1.93
N SER A 74 8.14 0.71 -1.87
CA SER A 74 9.28 0.88 -2.78
C SER A 74 10.32 -0.24 -2.64
N SER A 75 10.58 -0.73 -1.43
CA SER A 75 11.51 -1.84 -1.20
C SER A 75 10.94 -3.17 -1.73
N ARG A 76 9.62 -3.39 -1.60
CA ARG A 76 8.95 -4.57 -2.16
C ARG A 76 9.10 -4.63 -3.68
N GLY A 77 8.80 -3.53 -4.37
CA GLY A 77 8.78 -3.48 -5.83
C GLY A 77 7.74 -4.44 -6.43
N ASN A 78 8.03 -5.02 -7.61
CA ASN A 78 7.10 -5.91 -8.32
C ASN A 78 7.10 -7.37 -7.81
N ARG A 79 7.62 -7.61 -6.59
CA ARG A 79 7.71 -8.95 -6.01
C ARG A 79 6.38 -9.31 -5.32
N ALA A 80 5.89 -10.52 -5.59
CA ALA A 80 4.81 -11.09 -4.79
C ALA A 80 5.33 -11.25 -3.34
N HIS A 81 4.46 -11.10 -2.35
CA HIS A 81 4.87 -11.15 -0.95
C HIS A 81 5.23 -12.59 -0.57
N GLU A 82 6.47 -12.98 -0.81
CA GLU A 82 6.96 -14.35 -0.56
C GLU A 82 7.53 -14.50 0.86
N ALA A 83 7.79 -13.40 1.58
CA ALA A 83 8.17 -13.41 2.98
C ALA A 83 7.94 -12.03 3.62
N PRO A 84 7.66 -11.94 4.94
CA PRO A 84 7.73 -10.68 5.65
C PRO A 84 9.15 -10.12 5.48
N MET A 85 9.27 -8.87 5.02
CA MET A 85 10.58 -8.24 4.94
C MET A 85 11.18 -8.19 6.34
N PRO A 86 12.44 -8.63 6.54
CA PRO A 86 13.05 -8.63 7.86
C PRO A 86 13.01 -7.19 8.39
N THR A 87 12.41 -7.02 9.57
CA THR A 87 12.37 -5.71 10.22
C THR A 87 13.82 -5.35 10.52
N SER A 88 14.35 -4.28 9.91
CA SER A 88 15.70 -3.81 10.25
C SER A 88 15.77 -3.25 11.68
N ARG A 89 14.64 -3.20 12.40
CA ARG A 89 14.52 -2.77 13.78
C ARG A 89 14.20 -3.96 14.66
N ARG A 90 15.27 -4.49 15.24
CA ARG A 90 15.24 -5.15 16.55
C ARG A 90 15.22 -4.01 17.58
N TRP A 91 14.15 -3.90 18.35
CA TRP A 91 14.14 -3.11 19.59
C TRP A 91 14.43 -4.06 20.73
#